data_AF-A0AAF0PS72-F1
#
_entry.id   AF-A0AAF0PS72-F1
#
_cell.length_a   1.000
_cell.length_b   1.000
_cell.length_c   1.000
_cell.angle_alpha   90.00
_cell.angle_beta   90.00
_cell.angle_gamma   90.00
#
_symmetry.space_group_name_H-M   'P 1'
#
loop_
_entity.id
_entity.type
_entity.pdbx_description
1 polymer ?
#
loop_
_entity_poly.entity_id
_entity_poly.type
_entity_poly.pdbx_seq_one_letter_code
_entity_poly.pdbx_strand_id
1 'polypeptide(L)' 'MLFHDVDLEHWEASSDNFPNLKYLVLKKCNYLNEIPTDFGEICTFESIELYQCSIGAEESARKIEQEQEDMGNNCL' A
#
# COMPACT_ATOMS: atom_id res chain seq x y z
N MET A 1 7.31 1.76 -5.96
CA MET A 1 6.60 3.01 -6.29
C MET A 1 6.85 4.01 -5.17
N LEU A 2 7.04 5.29 -5.51
CA LEU A 2 7.27 6.37 -4.55
C LEU A 2 6.31 7.52 -4.83
N PHE A 3 5.57 7.96 -3.82
CA PHE A 3 4.85 9.23 -3.82
C PHE A 3 5.42 10.15 -2.75
N HIS A 4 5.58 11.43 -3.09
CA HIS A 4 6.07 12.45 -2.18
C HIS A 4 5.25 13.72 -2.34
N ASP A 5 4.59 14.14 -1.25
CA ASP A 5 3.85 15.40 -1.16
C ASP A 5 2.80 15.52 -2.26
N VAL A 6 2.00 14.45 -2.40
CA VAL A 6 0.93 14.38 -3.40
C VAL A 6 -0.39 14.69 -2.71
N ASP A 7 -1.10 15.66 -3.26
CA ASP A 7 -2.48 15.99 -2.90
C ASP A 7 -3.45 14.96 -3.51
N LEU A 8 -3.33 13.71 -3.06
CA LEU A 8 -4.18 12.59 -3.44
C LEU A 8 -5.11 12.27 -2.27
N GLU A 9 -6.41 12.47 -2.45
CA GLU A 9 -7.42 12.14 -1.43
C GLU A 9 -7.94 10.69 -1.58
N HIS A 10 -8.14 10.27 -2.83
CA HIS A 10 -8.61 8.92 -3.17
C HIS A 10 -7.63 8.24 -4.12
N TRP A 11 -7.20 7.04 -3.76
CA TRP A 11 -6.39 6.20 -4.61
C TRP A 11 -7.20 4.99 -5.06
N GLU A 12 -7.64 4.99 -6.32
CA GLU A 12 -8.35 3.88 -6.92
C GLU A 12 -7.37 3.03 -7.75
N ALA A 13 -7.04 1.84 -7.26
CA ALA A 13 -6.24 0.83 -7.96
C ALA A 13 -6.50 -0.56 -7.37
N SER A 14 -6.17 -1.60 -8.12
CA SER A 14 -6.15 -2.99 -7.66
C SER A 14 -4.77 -3.63 -7.85
N SER A 15 -4.61 -4.87 -7.39
CA SER A 15 -3.42 -5.69 -7.59
C SER A 15 -3.03 -5.83 -9.08
N ASP A 16 -4.02 -5.94 -9.97
CA ASP A 16 -3.83 -6.05 -11.42
C ASP A 16 -3.18 -4.82 -12.06
N ASN A 17 -3.31 -3.64 -11.45
CA ASN A 17 -2.67 -2.44 -11.97
C ASN A 17 -1.15 -2.48 -11.74
N PHE A 18 -0.68 -3.21 -10.73
CA PHE A 18 0.73 -3.25 -10.33
C PHE A 18 1.21 -4.67 -9.98
N PRO A 19 1.13 -5.64 -10.90
CA PRO A 19 1.37 -7.06 -10.60
C PRO A 19 2.81 -7.37 -10.15
N ASN A 20 3.76 -6.47 -10.44
CA ASN A 20 5.18 -6.60 -10.08
C ASN A 20 5.63 -5.58 -9.02
N LEU A 21 4.70 -4.96 -8.29
CA LEU A 21 5.05 -4.00 -7.25
C LEU A 21 5.74 -4.70 -6.09
N LYS A 22 6.98 -4.30 -5.80
CA LYS A 22 7.74 -4.80 -4.64
C LYS A 22 7.68 -3.88 -3.44
N TYR A 23 7.76 -2.58 -3.67
CA TYR A 23 7.90 -1.59 -2.60
C TYR A 23 6.94 -0.44 -2.83
N LEU A 24 6.25 0.00 -1.79
CA LEU A 24 5.50 1.25 -1.80
C LEU A 24 6.08 2.19 -0.75
N VAL A 25 6.46 3.39 -1.16
CA VAL A 25 6.91 4.44 -0.25
C VAL A 25 6.02 5.66 -0.41
N LEU A 26 5.36 6.10 0.66
CA LEU A 26 4.58 7.33 0.70
C LEU A 26 5.21 8.32 1.67
N LYS A 27 5.38 9.56 1.23
CA LYS A 27 5.95 10.64 2.04
C LYS A 27 5.04 11.85 1.97
N LYS A 28 4.65 12.41 3.12
CA LYS A 28 3.83 13.63 3.22
C LYS A 28 2.47 13.53 2.53
N CYS A 29 1.92 12.32 2.38
CA CYS A 29 0.59 12.09 1.80
C CYS A 29 -0.49 12.27 2.88
N ASN A 30 -0.69 13.51 3.32
CA ASN A 30 -1.57 13.83 4.45
C ASN A 30 -3.07 13.73 4.12
N TYR A 31 -3.43 13.86 2.84
CA TYR A 31 -4.82 13.83 2.37
C TYR A 31 -5.30 12.44 1.95
N LEU A 32 -4.38 11.49 1.80
CA LEU A 32 -4.72 10.16 1.29
C LEU A 32 -5.61 9.44 2.29
N ASN A 33 -6.86 9.18 1.94
CA ASN A 33 -7.80 8.54 2.86
C ASN A 33 -7.40 7.09 3.16
N GLU A 34 -6.99 6.34 2.14
CA GLU A 34 -6.63 4.93 2.27
C GLU A 34 -5.68 4.50 1.16
N ILE A 35 -4.95 3.42 1.41
CA ILE A 35 -4.18 2.71 0.40
C ILE A 35 -5.04 1.53 -0.07
N PRO A 36 -5.10 1.23 -1.38
CA PRO A 36 -5.88 0.11 -1.88
C PRO A 36 -5.51 -1.20 -1.19
N THR A 37 -6.46 -1.82 -0.49
CA THR A 37 -6.19 -3.04 0.28
C THR A 37 -5.85 -4.23 -0.61
N ASP A 38 -6.31 -4.21 -1.87
CA ASP A 38 -5.95 -5.18 -2.91
C ASP A 38 -4.42 -5.34 -3.08
N PHE A 39 -3.62 -4.38 -2.63
CA PHE A 39 -2.16 -4.51 -2.63
C PHE A 39 -1.66 -5.68 -1.76
N GLY A 40 -2.45 -6.12 -0.76
CA GLY A 40 -2.18 -7.34 0.00
C GLY A 40 -2.12 -8.59 -0.89
N GLU A 41 -2.88 -8.61 -1.99
CA GLU A 41 -2.92 -9.72 -2.96
C GLU A 41 -1.71 -9.74 -3.92
N ILE A 42 -0.90 -8.68 -3.94
CA ILE A 42 0.25 -8.59 -4.84
C ILE A 42 1.35 -9.52 -4.32
N CYS A 43 1.53 -10.62 -5.03
CA CYS A 43 2.51 -11.67 -4.75
C CYS A 43 3.96 -11.19 -4.58
N THR A 44 4.35 -10.16 -5.32
CA THR A 44 5.72 -9.64 -5.32
C THR A 44 5.93 -8.53 -4.30
N PHE A 45 4.89 -8.12 -3.58
CA PHE A 45 4.93 -6.99 -2.68
C PHE A 45 5.66 -7.38 -1.39
N GLU A 46 6.70 -6.63 -1.07
CA GLU A 46 7.68 -6.94 -0.02
C GLU A 46 7.63 -5.92 1.11
N SER A 47 7.35 -4.64 0.83
CA SER A 47 7.26 -3.63 1.89
C SER A 47 6.42 -2.41 1.55
N ILE A 48 5.91 -1.80 2.63
CA ILE A 48 5.24 -0.51 2.62
C ILE A 48 5.90 0.42 3.65
N GLU A 49 6.30 1.62 3.22
CA GLU A 49 6.91 2.61 4.08
C GLU A 49 6.13 3.93 4.03
N LEU A 50 5.72 4.42 5.20
CA LEU A 50 4.99 5.66 5.34
C LEU A 50 5.78 6.67 6.16
N TYR A 51 5.87 7.91 5.67
CA TYR A 51 6.50 9.01 6.36
C TYR A 51 5.55 10.22 6.37
N GLN A 52 5.05 10.59 7.55
CA GLN A 52 4.11 11.73 7.72
C GLN A 52 2.89 11.61 6.78
N CYS A 53 2.16 10.50 6.85
CA CYS A 53 0.94 10.29 6.06
C CYS A 53 -0.29 10.34 6.97
N SER A 54 -1.48 10.26 6.37
CA SER A 54 -2.73 10.23 7.13
C SER A 54 -2.85 8.96 7.99
N ILE A 55 -3.71 9.01 9.02
CA ILE A 55 -4.06 7.85 9.84
C ILE A 55 -4.67 6.73 8.99
N GLY A 56 -5.53 7.08 8.02
CA GLY A 56 -6.17 6.09 7.16
C GLY A 56 -5.18 5.35 6.27
N ALA A 57 -4.15 6.05 5.75
CA ALA A 57 -3.05 5.40 5.04
C ALA A 57 -2.26 4.43 5.95
N GLU A 58 -2.03 4.80 7.21
CA GLU A 58 -1.38 3.91 8.19
C GLU A 58 -2.23 2.68 8.54
N GLU A 59 -3.55 2.84 8.65
CA GLU A 59 -4.49 1.74 8.91
C GLU A 59 -4.55 0.76 7.73
N SER A 60 -4.64 1.27 6.49
CA SER A 60 -4.57 0.43 5.29
C SER A 60 -3.25 -0.32 5.19
N ALA A 61 -2.12 0.34 5.47
CA ALA A 61 -0.81 -0.30 5.44
C ALA A 61 -0.73 -1.48 6.40
N ARG A 62 -1.18 -1.32 7.65
CA ARG A 62 -1.24 -2.42 8.63
C ARG A 62 -2.13 -3.57 8.17
N LYS A 63 -3.27 -3.25 7.53
CA LYS A 63 -4.17 -4.28 6.99
C LYS A 63 -3.52 -5.08 5.87
N ILE A 64 -2.83 -4.40 4.94
CA ILE A 64 -2.09 -5.02 3.85
C ILE A 64 -0.99 -5.94 4.40
N GLU A 65 -0.21 -5.48 5.39
CA GLU A 65 0.81 -6.30 6.06
C GLU A 65 0.19 -7.55 6.71
N GLN A 66 -0.92 -7.40 7.43
CA GLN A 66 -1.62 -8.54 8.04
C GLN A 66 -2.13 -9.54 7.00
N GLU A 67 -2.69 -9.06 5.88
CA GLU A 67 -3.15 -9.92 4.79
C GLU A 67 -1.99 -10.72 4.18
N GLN A 68 -0.81 -10.11 4.01
CA GLN A 68 0.38 -10.82 3.54
C GLN A 68 0.88 -11.87 4.52
N GLU A 69 0.84 -11.59 5.82
CA GLU A 69 1.17 -12.55 6.87
C GLU A 69 0.18 -13.73 6.89
N ASP A 70 -1.12 -13.45 6.81
CA ASP A 70 -2.19 -14.45 6.83
C ASP A 70 -2.18 -15.35 5.59
N MET A 71 -1.79 -14.81 4.43
CA MET A 71 -1.61 -15.57 3.19
C MET A 71 -0.28 -16.35 3.13
N GLY A 72 0.61 -16.16 4.12
CA GLY A 72 1.85 -16.90 4.27
C GLY A 72 2.88 -16.69 3.15
N ASN A 73 2.81 -15.57 2.41
CA ASN A 73 3.67 -15.25 1.26
C ASN A 73 3.94 -16.41 0.29
N ASN A 74 2.95 -17.30 0.09
CA ASN A 74 2.97 -18.31 -0.97
C ASN A 74 1.99 -17.92 -2.07
N CYS A 75 2.34 -16.87 -2.80
CA CYS A 75 2.01 -16.87 -4.21
C CYS A 75 3.02 -17.81 -4.88
N LEU A 76 2.52 -18.97 -5.33
CA LEU A 76 3.28 -20.07 -5.91
C LEU A 76 4.30 -19.63 -6.98
#